data_AF-A0A497FVV5-F1
#
_entry.id   AF-A0A497FVV5-F1
#
_cell.length_a   1.000
_cell.length_b   1.000
_cell.length_c   1.000
_cell.angle_alpha   90.00
_cell.angle_beta   90.00
_cell.angle_gamma   90.00
#
_symmetry.space_group_name_H-M   'P 1'
#
loop_
_entity.id
_entity.type
_entity.pdbx_description
1 polymer ?
#
loop_
_entity_poly.entity_id
_entity_poly.type
_entity_poly.pdbx_seq_one_letter_code
_entity_poly.pdbx_strand_id
1 'polypeptide(L)'
;MIYCNCLLGYDDRRIRQPETFIPREDGRYYIDCWKASLKANADWTLITSWNGWLEGTEVEPSLEYGYNYLYITETYSRKFKES
;
A
#
# COMPACT_ATOMS: atom_id res chain seq x y z
N MET A 1 -13.12 8.94 -15.16
CA MET A 1 -12.14 9.25 -14.11
C MET A 1 -12.24 8.18 -13.04
N ILE A 2 -11.28 7.26 -13.02
CA ILE A 2 -11.17 6.16 -12.06
C ILE A 2 -9.98 6.48 -11.15
N TYR A 3 -10.22 6.35 -9.84
CA TYR A 3 -9.21 6.54 -8.81
C TYR A 3 -9.10 5.26 -7.98
N CYS A 4 -7.87 4.83 -7.72
CA CYS A 4 -7.60 3.69 -6.86
C CYS A 4 -6.73 4.11 -5.66
N ASN A 5 -7.14 3.73 -4.46
CA ASN A 5 -6.33 3.87 -3.26
C ASN A 5 -5.66 2.54 -2.94
N CYS A 6 -4.34 2.54 -2.79
CA CYS A 6 -3.58 1.36 -2.41
C CYS A 6 -3.03 1.43 -1.01
N LEU A 7 -3.38 0.40 -0.24
CA LEU A 7 -2.93 0.17 1.12
C LEU A 7 -1.92 -0.99 1.12
N LEU A 8 -0.98 -0.90 2.05
CA LEU A 8 0.07 -1.91 2.22
C LEU A 8 -0.38 -3.04 3.16
N GLY A 9 -1.31 -2.71 4.05
CA GLY A 9 -1.91 -3.51 5.11
C GLY A 9 -2.65 -2.55 6.05
N TYR A 10 -3.07 -3.04 7.20
CA TYR A 10 -3.72 -2.23 8.24
C TYR A 10 -3.60 -2.90 9.61
N ASP A 11 -3.23 -2.17 10.65
CA ASP A 11 -3.23 -2.66 12.02
C ASP A 11 -3.46 -1.51 13.01
N ASP A 12 -4.69 -1.38 13.49
CA ASP A 12 -5.05 -0.38 14.52
C ASP A 12 -5.35 -1.01 15.89
N ARG A 13 -4.98 -2.28 16.09
CA ARG A 13 -5.24 -3.05 17.33
C ARG A 13 -4.70 -2.39 18.59
N ARG A 14 -3.76 -1.45 18.46
CA ARG A 14 -3.15 -0.70 19.57
C ARG A 14 -3.89 0.59 19.92
N ILE A 15 -4.75 1.11 19.05
CA ILE A 15 -5.31 2.47 19.16
C ILE A 15 -6.84 2.55 19.08
N ARG A 16 -7.55 1.51 18.61
CA ARG A 16 -9.01 1.55 18.41
C ARG A 16 -9.71 0.27 18.88
N GLN A 17 -11.01 0.42 19.17
CA GLN A 17 -11.97 -0.66 19.39
C GLN A 17 -13.30 -0.29 18.71
N PRO A 18 -13.89 -1.17 17.87
CA PRO A 18 -13.36 -2.48 17.48
C PRO A 18 -12.08 -2.36 16.64
N GLU A 19 -11.20 -3.34 16.78
CA GLU A 19 -9.96 -3.41 16.02
C GLU A 19 -10.16 -3.90 14.58
N THR A 20 -9.24 -3.52 13.71
CA THR A 20 -9.09 -4.01 12.34
C THR A 20 -7.64 -4.42 12.09
N PHE A 21 -7.46 -5.61 11.54
CA PHE A 21 -6.16 -6.13 11.15
C PHE A 21 -6.20 -6.75 9.76
N ILE A 22 -5.33 -6.25 8.88
CA ILE A 22 -5.10 -6.72 7.53
C ILE A 22 -3.59 -6.93 7.38
N PRO A 23 -3.11 -8.18 7.27
CA PRO A 23 -1.69 -8.46 7.15
C PRO A 23 -1.15 -7.94 5.81
N ARG A 24 0.14 -7.59 5.79
CA ARG A 24 0.81 -7.13 4.57
C ARG A 24 1.17 -8.27 3.60
N GLU A 25 1.15 -9.51 4.09
CA GLU A 25 1.43 -10.74 3.34
C GLU A 25 2.75 -10.67 2.54
N ASP A 26 3.84 -10.26 3.19
CA ASP A 26 5.16 -10.07 2.54
C ASP A 26 5.11 -9.18 1.29
N GLY A 27 4.22 -8.18 1.31
CA GLY A 27 4.00 -7.25 0.21
C GLY A 27 2.95 -7.69 -0.81
N ARG A 28 2.41 -8.92 -0.70
CA ARG A 28 1.41 -9.43 -1.64
C ARG A 28 0.14 -8.59 -1.65
N TYR A 29 -0.33 -8.17 -0.48
CA TYR A 29 -1.52 -7.32 -0.36
C TYR A 29 -1.37 -6.01 -1.15
N TYR A 30 -0.24 -5.34 -0.99
CA TYR A 30 0.06 -4.10 -1.70
C TYR A 30 0.21 -4.31 -3.21
N ILE A 31 0.89 -5.38 -3.61
CA ILE A 31 1.10 -5.76 -5.00
C ILE A 31 -0.25 -6.02 -5.70
N ASP A 32 -1.17 -6.71 -5.04
CA ASP A 32 -2.47 -7.03 -5.63
C ASP A 32 -3.34 -5.79 -5.76
N CYS A 33 -3.22 -4.80 -4.86
CA CYS A 33 -3.83 -3.49 -5.08
C CYS A 33 -3.26 -2.78 -6.32
N TRP A 34 -1.95 -2.74 -6.50
CA TRP A 34 -1.34 -2.13 -7.69
C TRP A 34 -1.82 -2.79 -8.98
N LYS A 35 -1.91 -4.13 -9.01
CA LYS A 35 -2.48 -4.85 -10.15
C LYS A 35 -3.93 -4.50 -10.39
N ALA A 36 -4.72 -4.31 -9.33
CA ALA A 36 -6.11 -3.89 -9.46
C ALA A 36 -6.21 -2.49 -10.07
N SER A 37 -5.35 -1.55 -9.66
CA SER A 37 -5.27 -0.21 -10.23
C SER A 37 -4.94 -0.24 -11.74
N LEU A 38 -3.91 -1.00 -12.11
CA LEU A 38 -3.52 -1.20 -13.51
C LEU A 38 -4.65 -1.84 -14.33
N LYS A 39 -5.29 -2.89 -13.81
CA LYS A 39 -6.40 -3.59 -14.48
C LYS A 39 -7.61 -2.68 -14.69
N ALA A 40 -7.83 -1.72 -13.79
CA ALA A 40 -8.93 -0.77 -13.87
C ALA A 40 -8.65 0.38 -14.85
N ASN A 41 -7.46 0.48 -15.44
CA ASN A 41 -7.00 1.68 -16.16
C ASN A 41 -7.27 2.95 -15.35
N ALA A 42 -6.87 2.93 -14.06
CA ALA A 42 -7.08 4.07 -13.19
C ALA A 42 -6.35 5.30 -13.71
N ASP A 43 -6.99 6.46 -13.66
CA ASP A 43 -6.36 7.74 -14.00
C ASP A 43 -5.36 8.15 -12.90
N TRP A 44 -5.64 7.78 -11.64
CA TRP A 44 -4.86 8.16 -10.46
C TRP A 44 -4.74 6.97 -9.49
N THR A 45 -3.54 6.77 -8.94
CA THR A 45 -3.30 5.88 -7.80
C THR A 45 -2.79 6.69 -6.62
N LEU A 46 -3.48 6.62 -5.48
CA LEU A 46 -2.97 7.12 -4.20
C LEU A 46 -2.40 5.96 -3.40
N ILE A 47 -1.32 6.23 -2.68
CA ILE A 47 -0.75 5.31 -1.71
C ILE A 47 -1.13 5.82 -0.33
N THR A 48 -1.88 5.03 0.43
CA THR A 48 -2.14 5.29 1.85
C THR A 48 -1.25 4.34 2.64
N SER A 49 -0.17 4.81 3.25
CA SER A 49 0.28 6.21 3.41
C SER A 49 1.80 6.31 3.36
N TRP A 50 2.37 7.53 3.44
CA TRP A 50 3.81 7.67 3.65
C TRP A 50 4.20 7.06 5.01
N ASN A 51 3.64 7.58 6.11
CA ASN A 51 4.08 7.31 7.48
C ASN A 51 2.94 7.12 8.49
N GLY A 52 1.87 6.42 8.11
CA GLY A 52 0.72 6.10 8.97
C GLY A 52 0.99 4.99 9.99
N TRP A 53 2.04 5.15 10.80
CA TRP A 53 2.54 4.17 11.77
C TRP A 53 1.50 3.68 12.77
N LEU A 54 0.60 4.56 13.21
CA LEU A 54 -0.44 4.20 14.18
C LEU A 54 -1.48 3.23 13.58
N GLU A 55 -1.60 3.19 12.26
CA GLU A 55 -2.54 2.34 11.52
C GLU A 55 -1.81 1.23 10.75
N GLY A 56 -0.47 1.15 10.83
CA GLY A 56 0.34 0.17 10.11
C GLY A 56 0.25 0.30 8.59
N THR A 57 0.02 1.51 8.06
CA THR A 57 -0.15 1.77 6.62
C THR A 57 1.09 2.39 5.95
N GLU A 58 2.19 2.56 6.66
CA GLU A 58 3.40 3.23 6.20
C GLU A 58 4.13 2.49 5.07
N VAL A 59 4.49 3.22 4.01
CA VAL A 59 5.51 2.82 3.01
C VAL A 59 6.92 3.23 3.44
N GLU A 60 7.03 4.14 4.41
CA GLU A 60 8.29 4.59 5.01
C GLU A 60 9.11 3.37 5.47
N PRO A 61 10.44 3.36 5.23
CA PRO A 61 11.29 2.28 5.70
C PRO A 61 11.19 2.05 7.20
N SER A 62 11.14 0.78 7.59
CA SER A 62 11.13 0.33 8.98
C SER A 62 12.26 -0.64 9.27
N LEU A 63 12.50 -0.95 10.54
CA LEU A 63 13.45 -2.01 10.90
C LEU A 63 12.97 -3.39 10.44
N GLU A 64 11.66 -3.62 10.47
CA GLU A 64 11.00 -4.89 10.10
C GLU A 64 11.00 -5.12 8.59
N TYR A 65 10.82 -4.07 7.79
CA TYR A 65 10.57 -4.20 6.36
C TYR A 65 11.64 -3.56 5.47
N GLY A 66 12.60 -2.83 6.06
CA GLY A 66 13.63 -2.11 5.33
C GLY A 66 13.03 -1.25 4.22
N TYR A 67 13.58 -1.34 3.01
CA TYR A 67 13.13 -0.57 1.84
C TYR A 67 12.11 -1.31 0.95
N ASN A 68 11.61 -2.48 1.38
CA ASN A 68 10.82 -3.38 0.52
C ASN A 68 9.61 -2.68 -0.11
N TYR A 69 8.84 -1.91 0.67
CA TYR A 69 7.65 -1.24 0.16
C TYR A 69 7.94 -0.02 -0.72
N LEU A 70 9.11 0.62 -0.56
CA LEU A 70 9.58 1.63 -1.51
C LEU A 70 9.95 1.00 -2.85
N TYR A 71 10.62 -0.16 -2.86
CA TYR A 71 10.94 -0.87 -4.10
C TYR A 71 9.70 -1.38 -4.85
N ILE A 72 8.68 -1.85 -4.12
CA ILE A 72 7.38 -2.19 -4.73
C ILE A 72 6.75 -0.94 -5.33
N THR A 73 6.72 0.17 -4.58
CA THR A 73 6.16 1.45 -5.03
C THR A 73 6.86 1.95 -6.29
N GLU A 74 8.19 1.93 -6.33
CA GLU A 74 8.98 2.31 -7.49
C GLU A 74 8.63 1.45 -8.71
N THR A 75 8.62 0.12 -8.53
CA THR A 75 8.35 -0.85 -9.60
C THR A 75 6.98 -0.63 -10.22
N TYR A 76 5.93 -0.48 -9.40
CA TYR A 76 4.57 -0.35 -9.92
C TYR A 76 4.22 1.07 -10.36
N SER A 77 4.82 2.10 -9.75
CA SER A 77 4.69 3.47 -10.26
C SER A 77 5.28 3.61 -11.67
N ARG A 78 6.35 2.87 -11.98
CA ARG A 78 6.91 2.81 -13.34
C ARG A 78 5.94 2.15 -14.31
N LYS A 79 5.42 0.97 -13.96
CA LYS A 79 4.42 0.24 -14.76
C LYS A 79 3.16 1.07 -15.01
N PHE A 80 2.69 1.81 -14.01
CA PHE A 80 1.50 2.67 -14.11
C PHE A 80 1.71 3.85 -15.07
N LYS A 81 2.94 4.36 -15.22
CA LYS A 81 3.26 5.40 -16.21
C LYS A 81 3.40 4.87 -17.63
N GLU A 82 3.61 3.57 -17.78
CA GLU A 82 3.79 2.88 -19.06
C GLU A 82 2.49 2.25 -19.60
N SER A 83 1.44 2.16 -18.77
CA SER A 83 0.14 1.55 -19.11
C SER A 83 -0.77 2.45 -19.94
#